data_AF-A0A969LLA1-F1
#
_entry.id   AF-A0A969LLA1-F1
#
_cell.length_a   1.000
_cell.length_b   1.000
_cell.length_c   1.000
_cell.angle_alpha   90.00
_cell.angle_beta   90.00
_cell.angle_gamma   90.00
#
_symmetry.space_group_name_H-M   'P 1'
#
loop_
_entity.id
_entity.type
_entity.pdbx_description
1 polymer ?
#
loop_
_entity_poly.entity_id
_entity_poly.type
_entity_poly.pdbx_seq_one_letter_code
_entity_poly.pdbx_strand_id
1 'polypeptide(L)'
;MVTDSRQAMNSGTTMTPTYCRLCEPYCGLLAEKDAAGELVRLHPNRDHPVSRGFACNKGVSFHYANKDPRRLALSPAPRERQA
;
A
#
# COMPACT_ATOMS: atom_id res chain seq x y z
N MET A 1 -9.48 5.28 28.06
CA MET A 1 -10.36 5.85 27.01
C MET A 1 -9.81 5.44 25.66
N VAL A 2 -10.09 4.21 25.23
CA VAL A 2 -9.69 3.72 23.90
C VAL A 2 -10.78 4.21 22.95
N THR A 3 -10.50 5.26 22.18
CA THR A 3 -11.36 5.67 21.08
C THR A 3 -11.54 4.47 20.14
N ASP A 4 -12.78 4.01 20.02
CA ASP A 4 -13.23 2.98 19.10
C ASP A 4 -12.70 3.30 17.69
N SER A 5 -11.72 2.52 17.22
CA SER A 5 -10.99 2.74 15.97
C SER A 5 -11.84 2.48 14.72
N ARG A 6 -13.18 2.49 14.85
CA ARG A 6 -14.15 2.38 13.76
C ARG A 6 -14.53 3.76 13.20
N GLN A 7 -14.12 4.86 13.85
CA GLN A 7 -14.47 6.23 13.45
C GLN A 7 -13.33 6.92 12.70
N ALA A 8 -13.23 6.61 11.40
CA ALA A 8 -12.84 7.55 10.35
C ALA A 8 -13.21 6.94 8.98
N MET A 9 -14.41 6.37 8.86
CA MET A 9 -14.93 5.94 7.56
C MET A 9 -15.44 7.20 6.84
N ASN A 10 -14.57 7.85 6.07
CA ASN A 10 -15.01 8.81 5.06
C ASN A 10 -16.03 8.07 4.17
N SER A 11 -17.24 8.62 4.02
CA SER A 11 -18.38 8.04 3.30
C SER A 11 -18.18 7.81 1.80
N GLY A 12 -16.93 7.78 1.32
CA GLY A 12 -16.53 7.54 -0.06
C GLY A 12 -15.25 6.70 -0.20
N THR A 13 -14.76 6.05 0.86
CA THR A 13 -13.59 5.16 0.71
C THR A 13 -13.98 3.74 0.30
N THR A 14 -13.20 3.14 -0.60
CA THR A 14 -13.37 1.76 -1.06
C THR A 14 -12.19 0.88 -0.62
N MET A 15 -12.46 -0.36 -0.25
CA MET A 15 -11.44 -1.32 0.17
C MET A 15 -11.22 -2.36 -0.93
N THR A 16 -10.04 -2.35 -1.56
CA THR A 16 -9.68 -3.30 -2.62
C THR A 16 -8.63 -4.31 -2.12
N PRO A 17 -8.87 -5.63 -2.21
CA PRO A 17 -7.84 -6.63 -1.91
C PRO A 17 -6.60 -6.48 -2.81
N THR A 18 -5.42 -6.58 -2.21
CA THR A 18 -4.13 -6.55 -2.88
C THR A 18 -3.08 -7.31 -2.06
N TYR A 19 -1.82 -7.24 -2.46
CA TYR A 19 -0.72 -7.91 -1.77
C TYR A 19 0.56 -7.06 -1.78
N CYS A 20 1.41 -7.31 -0.79
CA CYS A 20 2.72 -6.67 -0.64
C CYS A 20 3.69 -7.24 -1.67
N ARG A 21 4.37 -6.39 -2.44
CA ARG A 21 5.36 -6.80 -3.47
C ARG A 21 6.82 -6.62 -3.03
N LEU A 22 7.05 -6.43 -1.74
CA LEU A 22 8.37 -6.08 -1.21
C LEU A 22 9.26 -7.30 -0.98
N CYS A 23 8.64 -8.43 -0.64
CA CYS A 23 9.31 -9.71 -0.43
C CYS A 23 8.43 -10.84 -0.95
N GLU A 24 9.05 -11.99 -1.14
CA GLU A 24 8.49 -13.23 -1.69
C GLU A 24 7.26 -13.79 -0.94
N PRO A 25 7.05 -13.54 0.36
CA PRO A 25 5.85 -14.01 1.08
C PRO A 25 4.53 -13.38 0.62
N TYR A 26 4.56 -12.30 -0.16
CA TYR A 26 3.38 -11.64 -0.73
C TYR A 26 2.22 -11.42 0.27
N CYS A 27 2.50 -10.84 1.44
CA CYS A 27 1.49 -10.64 2.48
C CYS A 27 0.23 -9.93 1.95
N GLY A 28 -0.94 -10.38 2.37
CA GLY A 28 -2.22 -9.84 1.94
C GLY A 28 -2.52 -8.48 2.55
N LEU A 29 -2.98 -7.54 1.72
CA LEU A 29 -3.30 -6.18 2.11
C LEU A 29 -4.69 -5.77 1.59
N LEU A 30 -5.29 -4.79 2.23
CA LEU A 30 -6.45 -4.05 1.75
C LEU A 30 -6.01 -2.63 1.42
N ALA A 31 -6.21 -2.21 0.17
CA ALA A 31 -5.99 -0.85 -0.29
C ALA A 31 -7.24 -0.02 -0.04
N GLU A 32 -7.14 0.91 0.89
CA GLU A 32 -8.15 1.94 1.13
C GLU A 32 -7.95 3.05 0.11
N LYS A 33 -8.93 3.26 -0.76
CA LYS A 33 -8.92 4.31 -1.76
C LYS A 33 -9.99 5.34 -1.45
N ASP A 34 -9.74 6.61 -1.73
CA ASP A 34 -10.76 7.65 -1.62
C ASP A 34 -11.77 7.60 -2.78
N ALA A 35 -12.70 8.56 -2.79
CA ALA A 35 -13.74 8.68 -3.81
C ALA A 35 -13.16 9.01 -5.21
N ALA A 36 -11.96 9.58 -5.30
CA ALA A 36 -11.25 9.81 -6.55
C ALA A 36 -10.48 8.56 -7.03
N GLY A 37 -10.45 7.50 -6.21
CA GLY A 37 -9.75 6.25 -6.49
C GLY A 37 -8.28 6.26 -6.04
N GLU A 38 -7.82 7.31 -5.36
CA GLU A 38 -6.44 7.44 -4.91
C GLU A 38 -6.18 6.63 -3.65
N LEU A 39 -5.03 5.94 -3.60
CA LEU A 39 -4.64 5.12 -2.46
C LEU A 39 -4.35 6.00 -1.24
N VAL A 40 -5.12 5.84 -0.16
CA VAL A 40 -4.97 6.59 1.08
C VAL A 40 -4.15 5.81 2.10
N ARG A 41 -4.49 4.52 2.31
CA ARG A 41 -3.87 3.65 3.32
C ARG A 41 -3.82 2.19 2.87
N LEU A 42 -2.93 1.43 3.51
CA LEU A 42 -2.88 -0.03 3.40
C LEU A 42 -3.13 -0.66 4.76
N HIS A 43 -3.97 -1.69 4.79
CA HIS A 43 -4.32 -2.44 5.99
C HIS A 43 -3.99 -3.92 5.82
N PRO A 44 -3.66 -4.67 6.88
CA PRO A 44 -3.51 -6.13 6.79
C PRO A 44 -4.84 -6.81 6.43
N ASN A 45 -4.82 -7.74 5.49
CA ASN A 45 -6.01 -8.49 5.09
C ASN A 45 -6.18 -9.77 5.92
N ARG A 46 -7.19 -9.80 6.79
CA ARG A 46 -7.52 -10.97 7.63
C ARG A 46 -8.03 -12.17 6.83
N ASP A 47 -8.65 -11.93 5.69
CA ASP A 47 -9.25 -12.97 4.85
C ASP A 47 -8.23 -13.60 3.87
N HIS A 48 -6.99 -13.09 3.85
CA HIS A 48 -5.96 -13.63 2.97
C HIS A 48 -5.48 -15.01 3.47
N PRO A 49 -5.48 -16.07 2.63
CA PRO A 49 -5.31 -17.46 3.07
C PRO A 49 -3.95 -17.72 3.74
N VAL A 50 -2.88 -17.12 3.21
CA VAL A 50 -1.51 -17.31 3.75
C VAL A 50 -1.26 -16.43 4.97
N SER A 51 -1.41 -15.12 4.81
CA SER A 51 -1.02 -14.13 5.84
C SER A 51 -2.01 -13.94 6.97
N ARG A 52 -3.31 -14.23 6.79
CA ARG A 52 -4.36 -14.19 7.84
C ARG A 52 -4.34 -12.92 8.70
N GLY A 53 -4.11 -11.77 8.07
CA GLY A 53 -4.05 -10.47 8.75
C GLY A 53 -2.67 -10.08 9.27
N PHE A 54 -1.63 -10.86 8.98
CA PHE A 54 -0.25 -10.45 9.21
C PHE A 54 0.27 -9.60 8.04
N ALA A 55 0.75 -8.40 8.36
CA ALA A 55 1.61 -7.62 7.49
C ALA A 55 2.61 -6.85 8.35
N CYS A 56 3.89 -6.81 7.93
CA CYS A 56 4.89 -6.01 8.62
C CYS A 56 4.71 -4.51 8.35
N ASN A 57 5.36 -3.69 9.16
CA ASN A 57 5.38 -2.22 9.01
C ASN A 57 5.82 -1.77 7.61
N LYS A 58 6.76 -2.49 6.97
CA LYS A 58 7.21 -2.20 5.60
C LYS A 58 6.08 -2.34 4.58
N GLY A 59 5.24 -3.38 4.72
CA GLY A 59 4.12 -3.64 3.80
C GLY A 59 3.03 -2.58 3.91
N VAL A 60 2.57 -2.28 5.12
CA VAL A 60 1.51 -1.26 5.34
C VAL A 60 1.96 0.17 5.00
N SER A 61 3.27 0.42 5.04
CA SER A 61 3.85 1.74 4.73
C SER A 61 4.29 1.89 3.27
N PHE A 62 4.16 0.85 2.44
CA PHE A 62 4.72 0.85 1.09
C PHE A 62 4.11 1.92 0.16
N HIS A 63 2.90 2.39 0.46
CA HIS A 63 2.25 3.48 -0.27
C HIS A 63 3.05 4.79 -0.25
N TYR A 64 3.90 5.04 0.76
CA TYR A 64 4.80 6.20 0.78
C TYR A 64 5.85 6.13 -0.33
N ALA A 65 6.45 4.97 -0.58
CA ALA A 65 7.44 4.80 -1.64
C ALA A 65 6.83 5.03 -3.03
N ASN A 66 5.56 4.64 -3.22
CA ASN A 66 4.85 4.90 -4.47
C ASN A 66 4.62 6.39 -4.74
N LYS A 67 4.50 7.19 -3.68
CA LYS A 67 4.25 8.64 -3.71
C LYS A 67 5.52 9.50 -3.51
N ASP A 68 6.69 8.88 -3.38
CA ASP A 68 7.96 9.62 -3.18
C ASP A 68 8.24 10.48 -4.43
N PRO A 69 8.45 11.81 -4.29
CA PRO A 69 8.75 12.68 -5.42
C PRO A 69 10.04 12.34 -6.18
N ARG A 70 10.97 11.62 -5.53
CA ARG A 70 12.22 11.14 -6.12
C ARG A 70 12.05 9.80 -6.83
N ARG A 71 10.86 9.20 -6.79
CA ARG A 71 10.56 7.97 -7.53
C ARG A 71 10.82 8.24 -9.01
N LEU A 72 11.50 7.30 -9.66
CA LEU A 72 11.75 7.35 -11.10
C LEU A 72 10.41 7.43 -11.83
N ALA A 73 10.12 8.61 -12.40
CA ALA A 73 8.81 8.92 -12.93
C ALA A 73 8.63 8.48 -14.39
N LEU A 74 9.69 8.43 -15.21
CA LEU A 74 9.57 8.16 -16.65
C LEU A 74 10.86 7.60 -17.28
N SER A 75 10.64 7.00 -18.46
CA SER A 75 11.50 6.58 -19.59
C SER A 75 12.97 6.29 -19.32
N PRO A 76 13.52 5.15 -19.81
CA PRO A 76 14.92 4.82 -19.61
C PRO A 76 15.81 5.99 -20.06
N ALA A 77 16.51 6.59 -19.11
CA ALA A 77 17.55 7.53 -19.43
C ALA A 77 18.59 6.79 -20.31
N PRO A 78 19.10 7.40 -21.38
CA PRO A 78 20.20 6.83 -22.14
C PRO A 78 21.30 6.40 -21.17
N ARG A 79 21.83 5.19 -21.33
CA ARG A 79 22.97 4.74 -20.50
C ARG A 79 24.14 5.67 -20.77
N GLU A 80 24.50 6.49 -19.81
CA GLU A 80 25.75 7.23 -19.84
C GLU A 80 26.88 6.21 -19.64
N ARG A 81 27.71 6.02 -20.67
CA ARG A 81 28.90 5.16 -20.58
C ARG A 81 29.88 5.87 -19.65
N GLN A 82 30.09 5.31 -18.47
CA GLN A 82 31.19 5.74 -17.59
C GLN A 82 32.51 5.33 -18.29
N ALA A 83 33.32 6.34 -18.63
CA ALA A 83 34.65 6.18 -19.23
C ALA A 83 35.69 5.80 -18.18
#